data_AF-I0GVD0-F1
#
_entry.id   AF-I0GVD0-F1
#
_cell.length_a   1.000
_cell.length_b   1.000
_cell.length_c   1.000
_cell.angle_alpha   90.00
_cell.angle_beta   90.00
_cell.angle_gamma   90.00
#
_symmetry.space_group_name_H-M   'P 1'
#
loop_
_entity.id
_entity.type
_entity.pdbx_description
1 polymer ?
#
loop_
_entity_poly.entity_id
_entity_poly.type
_entity_poly.pdbx_seq_one_letter_code
_entity_poly.pdbx_strand_id
1 'polypeptide(L)'
;MGLPFKSQLHQCCLMYCLANGVSAFKNKKPSPDYFKCRAYLFKLPTQDIKNIALMLMKERKPVYLYDLLKKAQEYVERERTEENKNKIDRLEKACKNGNSYDMDAALLDFLG
;
A
#
# COMPACT_ATOMS: atom_id res chain seq x y z
N MET A 1 14.33 6.91 -7.94
CA MET A 1 14.04 6.35 -9.28
C MET A 1 13.07 5.19 -9.12
N GLY A 2 11.86 5.29 -9.68
CA GLY A 2 10.84 4.24 -9.55
C GLY A 2 11.14 3.03 -10.41
N LEU A 3 10.96 1.83 -9.85
CA LEU A 3 11.05 0.55 -10.60
C LEU A 3 10.18 0.61 -11.87
N PRO A 4 10.60 0.03 -13.01
CA PRO A 4 9.76 -0.08 -14.19
C PRO A 4 8.43 -0.78 -13.90
N PHE A 5 7.34 -0.38 -14.58
CA PHE A 5 5.98 -0.93 -14.37
C PHE A 5 5.95 -2.47 -14.40
N LYS A 6 6.65 -3.09 -15.36
CA LYS A 6 6.75 -4.56 -15.47
C LYS A 6 7.38 -5.18 -14.21
N SER A 7 8.38 -4.53 -13.63
CA SER A 7 9.06 -4.99 -12.41
C SER A 7 8.16 -4.82 -11.18
N GLN A 8 7.42 -3.70 -11.09
CA GLN A 8 6.43 -3.49 -10.02
C GLN A 8 5.33 -4.56 -10.05
N LEU A 9 4.81 -4.85 -11.26
CA LEU A 9 3.78 -5.86 -11.45
C LEU A 9 4.29 -7.27 -11.11
N HIS A 10 5.51 -7.60 -11.55
CA HIS A 10 6.16 -8.86 -11.19
C HIS A 10 6.28 -9.01 -9.66
N GLN A 11 6.81 -7.98 -8.98
CA GLN A 11 6.95 -7.97 -7.53
C GLN A 11 5.61 -8.15 -6.81
N CYS A 12 4.55 -7.47 -7.27
CA CYS A 12 3.20 -7.66 -6.72
C CYS A 12 2.72 -9.10 -6.85
N CYS A 13 2.92 -9.72 -8.01
CA CYS A 13 2.52 -11.12 -8.23
C CYS A 13 3.27 -12.07 -7.30
N LEU A 14 4.57 -11.84 -7.08
CA LEU A 14 5.36 -12.64 -6.14
C LEU A 14 4.87 -12.49 -4.71
N MET A 15 4.61 -11.25 -4.27
CA MET A 15 4.11 -10.96 -2.93
C MET A 15 2.72 -11.56 -2.70
N TYR A 16 1.85 -11.52 -3.71
CA TYR A 16 0.54 -12.16 -3.67
C TYR A 16 0.67 -13.68 -3.50
N CYS A 17 1.51 -14.32 -4.32
CA CYS A 17 1.73 -15.76 -4.24
C CYS A 17 2.28 -16.14 -2.86
N LEU A 18 3.27 -15.38 -2.37
CA LEU A 18 3.87 -15.57 -1.04
C LEU A 18 2.85 -15.42 0.08
N ALA A 19 2.04 -14.36 0.06
CA ALA A 19 1.02 -14.09 1.08
C ALA A 19 -0.08 -15.17 1.12
N ASN A 20 -0.34 -15.83 0.00
CA ASN A 20 -1.30 -16.95 -0.08
C ASN A 20 -0.64 -18.33 0.10
N GLY A 21 0.67 -18.41 0.41
CA GLY A 21 1.38 -19.67 0.57
C GLY A 21 1.53 -20.48 -0.72
N VAL A 22 1.38 -19.85 -1.89
CA VAL A 22 1.47 -20.48 -3.20
C VAL A 22 2.85 -20.22 -3.80
N SER A 23 3.48 -21.25 -4.37
CA SER A 23 4.70 -21.03 -5.15
C SER A 23 4.37 -20.30 -6.46
N ALA A 24 5.02 -19.14 -6.66
CA ALA A 24 4.92 -18.39 -7.92
C ALA A 24 5.50 -19.17 -9.12
N PHE A 25 6.41 -20.12 -8.87
CA PHE A 25 7.04 -20.95 -9.90
C PHE A 25 7.02 -22.42 -9.52
N LYS A 26 6.67 -23.28 -10.49
CA LYS A 26 6.79 -24.75 -10.39
C LYS A 26 7.62 -25.23 -11.58
N ASN A 27 8.68 -25.99 -11.33
CA ASN A 27 9.59 -26.48 -12.37
C ASN A 27 10.12 -25.37 -13.30
N LYS A 28 10.55 -24.24 -12.73
CA LYS A 28 11.02 -23.03 -13.44
C LYS A 28 9.95 -22.35 -14.32
N LYS A 29 8.69 -22.79 -14.30
CA LYS A 29 7.57 -22.18 -15.02
C LYS A 29 6.68 -21.41 -14.05
N PRO A 30 6.11 -20.25 -14.43
CA PRO A 30 5.18 -19.55 -13.56
C PRO A 30 3.93 -20.39 -13.30
N SER A 31 3.42 -20.35 -12.08
CA SER A 31 2.22 -21.09 -11.69
C SER A 31 0.95 -20.47 -12.31
N PRO A 32 -0.15 -21.23 -12.42
CA PRO A 32 -1.43 -20.69 -12.85
C PRO A 32 -1.89 -19.48 -12.01
N ASP A 33 -1.66 -19.51 -10.70
CA ASP A 33 -1.99 -18.41 -9.79
C ASP A 33 -1.18 -17.16 -10.06
N TYR A 34 0.11 -17.30 -10.38
CA TYR A 34 0.94 -16.19 -10.83
C TYR A 34 0.37 -15.55 -12.10
N PHE A 35 -0.03 -16.36 -13.09
CA PHE A 35 -0.62 -15.84 -14.33
C PHE A 35 -1.99 -15.18 -14.12
N LYS A 36 -2.85 -15.76 -13.27
CA LYS A 36 -4.14 -15.16 -12.90
C LYS A 36 -3.94 -13.81 -12.23
N CYS A 37 -3.02 -13.74 -11.26
CA CYS A 37 -2.68 -12.50 -10.56
C CYS A 37 -2.15 -11.45 -11.54
N ARG A 38 -1.19 -11.83 -12.39
CA ARG A 38 -0.62 -10.95 -13.41
C ARG A 38 -1.68 -10.41 -14.37
N ALA A 39 -2.58 -11.25 -14.85
CA ALA A 39 -3.64 -10.86 -15.77
C ALA A 39 -4.66 -9.92 -15.12
N TYR A 40 -4.96 -10.13 -13.83
CA TYR A 40 -5.82 -9.23 -13.06
C TYR A 40 -5.16 -7.86 -12.87
N LEU A 41 -3.92 -7.82 -12.38
CA LEU A 41 -3.19 -6.57 -12.14
C LEU A 41 -2.98 -5.75 -13.43
N PHE A 42 -2.82 -6.40 -14.58
CA PHE A 42 -2.65 -5.72 -15.87
C PHE A 42 -3.87 -4.88 -16.28
N LYS A 43 -5.06 -5.18 -15.74
CA LYS A 43 -6.29 -4.44 -15.99
C LYS A 43 -6.46 -3.22 -15.07
N LEU A 44 -5.61 -3.09 -14.07
CA LEU A 44 -5.72 -2.04 -13.05
C LEU A 44 -4.85 -0.83 -13.38
N PRO A 45 -5.24 0.38 -12.95
CA PRO A 45 -4.39 1.55 -12.96
C PRO A 45 -3.09 1.33 -12.17
N THR A 46 -2.00 1.95 -12.62
CA THR A 46 -0.67 1.86 -11.98
C THR A 46 -0.70 2.25 -10.50
N GLN A 47 -1.54 3.22 -10.12
CA GLN A 47 -1.66 3.66 -8.73
C GLN A 47 -2.24 2.57 -7.82
N ASP A 48 -3.24 1.83 -8.31
CA ASP A 48 -3.85 0.73 -7.54
C ASP A 48 -2.88 -0.44 -7.37
N ILE A 49 -2.08 -0.74 -8.39
CA ILE A 49 -1.03 -1.76 -8.29
C ILE A 49 -0.02 -1.38 -7.21
N LYS A 50 0.37 -0.11 -7.11
CA LYS A 50 1.25 0.37 -6.03
C LYS A 50 0.61 0.21 -4.65
N ASN A 51 -0.67 0.58 -4.52
CA ASN A 51 -1.39 0.44 -3.26
C ASN A 51 -1.49 -1.03 -2.82
N ILE A 52 -1.77 -1.94 -3.76
CA ILE A 52 -1.77 -3.39 -3.53
C ILE A 52 -0.39 -3.87 -3.10
N ALA A 53 0.68 -3.41 -3.78
CA ALA A 53 2.05 -3.74 -3.41
C ALA A 53 2.36 -3.34 -1.96
N LEU A 54 2.03 -2.10 -1.58
CA LEU A 54 2.25 -1.56 -0.24
C LEU A 54 1.50 -2.36 0.82
N MET A 55 0.22 -2.63 0.59
CA MET A 55 -0.60 -3.45 1.49
C MET A 55 0.01 -4.85 1.67
N LEU A 56 0.39 -5.52 0.58
CA LEU A 56 0.99 -6.86 0.64
C LEU A 56 2.38 -6.85 1.31
N MET A 57 3.15 -5.78 1.16
CA MET A 57 4.44 -5.62 1.83
C MET A 57 4.31 -5.47 3.35
N LYS A 58 3.32 -4.68 3.82
CA LYS A 58 3.12 -4.41 5.25
C LYS A 58 2.32 -5.50 5.96
N GLU A 59 1.16 -5.90 5.44
CA GLU A 59 0.27 -6.83 6.15
C GLU A 59 0.56 -8.31 5.86
N ARG A 60 1.08 -8.65 4.67
CA ARG A 60 1.37 -10.03 4.23
C ARG A 60 0.26 -11.06 4.51
N LYS A 61 -1.00 -10.64 4.52
CA LYS A 61 -2.15 -11.54 4.76
C LYS A 61 -2.61 -12.21 3.47
N PRO A 62 -3.13 -13.44 3.54
CA PRO A 62 -3.83 -14.06 2.43
C PRO A 62 -5.03 -13.20 2.00
N VAL A 63 -5.17 -13.01 0.69
CA VAL A 63 -6.25 -12.21 0.09
C VAL A 63 -6.67 -12.88 -1.19
N TYR A 64 -7.99 -12.99 -1.40
CA TYR A 64 -8.54 -13.46 -2.67
C TYR A 64 -8.24 -12.46 -3.79
N LEU A 65 -7.91 -12.97 -4.98
CA LEU A 65 -7.47 -12.15 -6.10
C LEU A 65 -8.43 -10.99 -6.42
N TYR A 66 -9.73 -11.25 -6.42
CA TYR A 66 -10.75 -10.25 -6.76
C TYR A 66 -11.01 -9.23 -5.64
N ASP A 67 -10.60 -9.53 -4.40
CA ASP A 67 -10.71 -8.63 -3.25
C ASP A 67 -9.48 -7.74 -3.06
N LEU A 68 -8.39 -7.97 -3.83
CA LEU A 68 -7.14 -7.24 -3.68
C LEU A 68 -7.32 -5.73 -3.78
N LEU A 69 -8.07 -5.27 -4.78
CA LEU A 69 -8.29 -3.85 -5.00
C LEU A 69 -9.02 -3.21 -3.82
N LYS A 70 -10.12 -3.84 -3.38
CA LYS A 70 -10.92 -3.37 -2.25
C LYS A 70 -10.09 -3.30 -0.97
N LYS A 71 -9.37 -4.37 -0.63
CA LYS A 71 -8.51 -4.39 0.56
C LYS A 71 -7.37 -3.38 0.50
N ALA A 72 -6.80 -3.15 -0.69
CA ALA A 72 -5.77 -2.14 -0.87
C ALA A 72 -6.31 -0.72 -0.67
N GLN A 73 -7.53 -0.44 -1.12
CA GLN A 73 -8.22 0.83 -0.87
C GLN A 73 -8.51 1.01 0.62
N GLU A 74 -9.08 -0.01 1.28
CA GLU A 74 -9.32 0.01 2.73
C GLU A 74 -8.02 0.22 3.53
N TYR A 75 -6.92 -0.37 3.08
CA TYR A 75 -5.60 -0.19 3.68
C TYR A 75 -5.12 1.26 3.53
N VAL A 76 -5.18 1.84 2.32
CA VAL A 76 -4.78 3.24 2.09
C VAL A 76 -5.65 4.22 2.88
N GLU A 77 -6.95 3.98 2.96
CA GLU A 77 -7.87 4.80 3.76
C GLU A 77 -7.53 4.73 5.26
N ARG A 78 -7.20 3.53 5.76
CA ARG A 78 -6.77 3.35 7.15
C ARG A 78 -5.47 4.11 7.44
N GLU A 79 -4.45 3.96 6.60
CA GLU A 79 -3.17 4.65 6.78
C GLU A 79 -3.35 6.18 6.71
N ARG A 80 -4.15 6.69 5.76
CA ARG A 80 -4.49 8.12 5.69
C ARG A 80 -5.21 8.60 6.95
N THR A 81 -6.12 7.80 7.48
CA THR A 81 -6.84 8.14 8.71
C THR A 81 -5.90 8.18 9.91
N GLU A 82 -4.97 7.25 10.01
CA GLU A 82 -3.96 7.22 11.07
C GLU A 82 -2.95 8.36 10.95
N GLU A 83 -2.48 8.67 9.73
CA GLU A 83 -1.62 9.82 9.45
C GLU A 83 -2.32 11.13 9.83
N ASN A 84 -3.59 11.30 9.44
CA ASN A 84 -4.38 12.49 9.80
C ASN A 84 -4.57 12.60 11.32
N LYS A 85 -4.87 11.50 12.02
CA LYS A 85 -4.96 11.50 13.49
C LYS A 85 -3.64 11.92 14.14
N ASN A 86 -2.51 11.44 13.64
CA ASN A 86 -1.20 11.80 14.15
C ASN A 86 -0.86 13.28 13.89
N LYS A 87 -1.23 13.82 12.73
CA LYS A 87 -1.09 15.26 12.44
C LYS A 87 -1.95 16.11 13.39
N ILE A 88 -3.19 15.70 13.67
CA ILE A 88 -4.07 16.39 14.63
C ILE A 88 -3.48 16.37 16.05
N ASP A 89 -3.03 15.21 16.53
CA ASP A 89 -2.42 15.09 17.87
C ASP A 89 -1.17 15.98 18.03
N ARG A 90 -0.36 16.11 16.97
CA ARG A 90 0.78 17.03 16.93
C ARG A 90 0.33 18.49 17.04
N LEU A 91 -0.70 18.87 16.29
CA LEU A 91 -1.24 20.23 16.33
C LEU A 91 -1.79 20.57 17.72
N GLU A 92 -2.56 19.67 18.33
CA GLU A 92 -3.09 19.86 19.69
C GLU A 92 -1.98 20.00 20.73
N LYS A 93 -0.91 19.21 20.63
CA LYS A 93 0.26 19.32 21.51
C LYS A 93 0.99 20.65 21.32
N ALA A 94 1.18 21.10 20.07
CA ALA A 94 1.79 22.39 19.77
C ALA A 94 0.96 23.55 20.34
N CYS A 95 -0.37 23.50 20.21
CA CYS A 95 -1.27 24.47 20.83
C CYS A 95 -1.17 24.52 22.35
N LYS A 96 -1.00 23.36 23.01
CA LYS A 96 -0.84 23.29 24.48
C LYS A 96 0.51 23.83 24.95
N ASN A 97 1.57 23.71 24.16
CA ASN A 97 2.89 24.20 24.50
C ASN A 97 3.02 25.73 24.40
N GLY A 98 2.11 26.41 23.70
CA GLY A 98 2.06 27.88 23.61
C GLY A 98 3.17 28.53 22.76
N ASN A 99 4.06 27.74 22.14
CA ASN A 99 5.10 28.24 21.24
C ASN A 99 4.52 28.46 19.85
N SER A 100 4.47 29.71 19.39
CA SER A 100 3.89 30.09 18.10
C SER A 100 4.57 29.42 16.91
N TYR A 101 5.89 29.22 16.97
CA TYR A 101 6.65 28.59 15.89
C TYR A 101 6.34 27.10 15.73
N ASP A 102 6.13 26.39 16.84
CA ASP A 102 5.73 24.98 16.82
C ASP A 102 4.29 24.81 16.30
N MET A 103 3.42 25.76 16.61
CA MET A 103 2.07 25.81 16.04
C MET A 103 2.10 26.02 14.54
N ASP A 104 2.84 27.02 14.04
CA ASP A 104 2.94 27.30 12.61
C ASP A 104 3.50 26.10 11.83
N ALA A 105 4.52 25.42 12.36
CA ALA A 105 5.08 24.21 11.78
C ALA A 105 4.06 23.06 11.73
N ALA A 106 3.30 22.84 12.81
CA ALA A 106 2.27 21.80 12.86
C ALA A 106 1.07 22.13 11.94
N LEU A 107 0.72 23.40 11.78
CA LEU A 107 -0.35 23.86 10.90
C LEU A 107 0.02 23.65 9.43
N LEU A 108 1.27 23.95 9.06
CA LEU A 108 1.80 23.68 7.72
C LEU A 108 1.84 22.18 7.41
N ASP A 109 2.24 21.33 8.37
CA ASP A 109 2.21 19.86 8.22
C ASP A 109 0.76 19.33 8.07
N PHE A 110 -0.22 19.97 8.71
CA PHE A 110 -1.64 19.60 8.59
C PHE A 110 -2.26 20.01 7.25
N LEU A 111 -1.89 21.19 6.72
CA LEU A 111 -2.45 21.75 5.47
C LEU A 111 -1.77 21.23 4.19
N GLY A 112 -0.55 20.67 4.31
CA GLY A 112 0.20 20.03 3.22
C GLY A 112 -0.14 18.55 3.01
#